data_AF-A0A926ADS2-F1
#
_entry.id   AF-A0A926ADS2-F1
#
_cell.length_a   1.000
_cell.length_b   1.000
_cell.length_c   1.000
_cell.angle_alpha   90.00
_cell.angle_beta   90.00
_cell.angle_gamma   90.00
#
_symmetry.space_group_name_H-M   'P 1'
#
loop_
_entity.id
_entity.type
_entity.pdbx_description
1 polymer ?
#
loop_
_entity_poly.entity_id
_entity_poly.type
_entity_poly.pdbx_seq_one_letter_code
_entity_poly.pdbx_strand_id
1 'polypeptide(L)'
;MDNGHFHLGLKRRKIEDAILTMYRKVNFQQKESAWLEDQNLWDYIFAWYDLAKYYEDTPQDTAIGAHMLDLYLDCARLFRAAATDGKLKERRRDKAADALFQLNYYFNQLALNVERNVNQHNADDADAAGRIGWKN
;
A
#
# COMPACT_ATOMS: atom_id res chain seq x y z
N MET A 1 27.35 5.31 -12.23
CA MET A 1 26.04 5.64 -11.64
C MET A 1 25.10 4.54 -12.03
N ASP A 2 24.57 3.82 -11.03
CA ASP A 2 23.80 2.61 -11.26
C ASP A 2 22.37 2.96 -11.71
N ASN A 3 22.10 2.81 -13.00
CA ASN A 3 20.83 3.20 -13.61
C ASN A 3 19.66 2.35 -13.10
N GLY A 4 19.92 1.16 -12.52
CA GLY A 4 18.89 0.25 -12.02
C GLY A 4 18.06 0.85 -10.88
N HIS A 5 18.72 1.35 -9.83
CA HIS A 5 18.05 1.93 -8.65
C HIS A 5 17.18 3.15 -8.97
N PHE A 6 17.60 3.98 -9.94
CA PHE A 6 16.81 5.12 -10.39
C PHE A 6 15.49 4.68 -11.05
N HIS A 7 15.51 3.59 -11.81
CA HIS A 7 14.33 3.08 -12.53
C HIS A 7 13.33 2.39 -11.59
N LEU A 8 13.82 1.73 -10.54
CA LEU A 8 12.98 1.13 -9.49
C LEU A 8 12.15 2.21 -8.77
N GLY A 9 12.82 3.23 -8.24
CA GLY A 9 12.14 4.32 -7.53
C GLY A 9 11.20 5.16 -8.41
N LEU A 10 11.32 5.12 -9.73
CA LEU A 10 10.37 5.74 -10.66
C LEU A 10 9.10 4.89 -10.87
N LYS A 11 9.23 3.56 -10.92
CA LYS A 11 8.06 2.67 -11.04
C LYS A 11 7.20 2.72 -9.78
N ARG A 12 7.81 2.61 -8.60
CA ARG A 12 7.12 2.76 -7.31
C ARG A 12 6.33 4.08 -7.26
N ARG A 13 7.01 5.20 -7.53
CA ARG A 13 6.40 6.53 -7.49
C ARG A 13 5.19 6.66 -8.40
N LYS A 14 5.24 6.08 -9.61
CA LYS A 14 4.07 6.08 -10.52
C LYS A 14 2.86 5.36 -9.93
N ILE A 15 3.08 4.25 -9.22
CA ILE A 15 2.01 3.50 -8.56
C ILE A 15 1.47 4.30 -7.37
N GLU A 16 2.35 4.85 -6.53
CA GLU A 16 1.97 5.73 -5.39
C GLU A 16 1.16 6.95 -5.86
N ASP A 17 1.60 7.63 -6.92
CA ASP A 17 0.89 8.76 -7.53
C ASP A 17 -0.47 8.34 -8.10
N ALA A 18 -0.57 7.13 -8.66
CA ALA A 18 -1.84 6.59 -9.13
C ALA A 18 -2.81 6.35 -7.97
N ILE A 19 -2.35 5.78 -6.85
CA ILE A 19 -3.16 5.60 -5.63
C ILE A 19 -3.67 6.95 -5.14
N LEU A 20 -2.79 7.96 -5.03
CA LEU A 20 -3.16 9.32 -4.62
C LEU A 20 -4.18 9.94 -5.59
N THR A 21 -4.02 9.71 -6.88
CA THR A 21 -4.95 10.19 -7.91
C THR A 21 -6.31 9.54 -7.78
N MET A 22 -6.37 8.22 -7.55
CA MET A 22 -7.63 7.50 -7.36
C MET A 22 -8.32 7.91 -6.06
N TYR A 23 -7.56 8.07 -4.97
CA TYR A 23 -8.08 8.60 -3.70
C TYR A 23 -8.79 9.95 -3.90
N ARG A 24 -8.19 10.87 -4.67
CA ARG A 24 -8.79 12.18 -4.97
C ARG A 24 -10.08 12.12 -5.78
N LYS A 25 -10.31 11.03 -6.52
CA LYS A 25 -11.58 10.82 -7.26
C LYS A 25 -12.71 10.35 -6.34
N VAL A 26 -12.40 9.75 -5.19
CA VAL A 26 -13.40 9.30 -4.24
C VAL A 26 -13.99 10.49 -3.49
N ASN A 27 -15.28 10.74 -3.66
CA ASN A 27 -15.96 11.80 -2.93
C ASN A 27 -16.43 11.31 -1.54
N PHE A 28 -15.52 11.31 -0.57
CA PHE A 28 -15.82 10.91 0.82
C PHE A 28 -16.88 11.78 1.53
N GLN A 29 -17.23 12.93 0.96
CA GLN A 29 -18.24 13.84 1.52
C GLN A 29 -19.67 13.48 1.08
N GLN A 30 -19.85 12.45 0.25
CA GLN A 30 -21.20 12.03 -0.14
C GLN A 30 -22.04 11.61 1.07
N LYS A 31 -23.29 12.09 1.09
CA LYS A 31 -24.26 11.80 2.15
C LYS A 31 -24.45 10.29 2.31
N GLU A 32 -24.62 9.86 3.56
CA GLU A 32 -24.84 8.44 3.93
C GLU A 32 -23.76 7.51 3.35
N SER A 33 -22.54 8.04 3.15
CA SER A 33 -21.41 7.28 2.61
C SER A 33 -21.71 6.58 1.28
N ALA A 34 -22.43 7.26 0.38
CA ALA A 34 -22.76 6.71 -0.94
C ALA A 34 -21.53 6.35 -1.78
N TRP A 35 -20.36 6.92 -1.46
CA TRP A 35 -19.07 6.59 -2.07
C TRP A 35 -18.66 5.13 -1.88
N LEU A 36 -19.25 4.39 -0.93
CA LEU A 36 -19.09 2.94 -0.77
C LEU A 36 -19.64 2.14 -1.94
N GLU A 37 -20.53 2.72 -2.73
CA GLU A 37 -21.13 2.09 -3.89
C GLU A 37 -20.52 2.58 -5.21
N ASP A 38 -19.57 3.51 -5.16
CA ASP A 38 -18.89 4.08 -6.32
C ASP A 38 -17.76 3.16 -6.80
N GLN A 39 -17.62 3.05 -8.12
CA GLN A 39 -16.50 2.36 -8.76
C GLN A 39 -15.15 3.00 -8.39
N ASN A 40 -15.11 4.32 -8.24
CA ASN A 40 -13.88 5.03 -7.89
C ASN A 40 -13.26 4.53 -6.57
N LEU A 41 -14.08 4.10 -5.60
CA LEU A 41 -13.59 3.53 -4.35
C LEU A 41 -12.89 2.19 -4.60
N TRP A 42 -13.47 1.33 -5.42
CA TRP A 42 -12.93 0.00 -5.68
C TRP A 42 -11.66 0.09 -6.54
N ASP A 43 -11.63 1.00 -7.52
CA ASP A 43 -10.41 1.30 -8.26
C ASP A 43 -9.29 1.76 -7.31
N TYR A 44 -9.61 2.65 -6.36
CA TYR A 44 -8.67 3.06 -5.32
C TYR A 44 -8.17 1.88 -4.47
N ILE A 45 -9.06 1.00 -4.00
CA ILE A 45 -8.68 -0.18 -3.20
C ILE A 45 -7.77 -1.11 -4.01
N PHE A 46 -8.08 -1.36 -5.28
CA PHE A 46 -7.27 -2.23 -6.13
C PHE A 46 -5.91 -1.63 -6.50
N ALA A 47 -5.75 -0.31 -6.50
CA ALA A 47 -4.42 0.29 -6.69
C ALA A 47 -3.42 -0.07 -5.56
N TRP A 48 -3.91 -0.41 -4.36
CA TRP A 48 -3.06 -0.94 -3.28
C TRP A 48 -2.53 -2.35 -3.58
N TYR A 49 -3.31 -3.16 -4.30
CA TYR A 49 -2.83 -4.45 -4.80
C TYR A 49 -1.65 -4.27 -5.75
N ASP A 50 -1.72 -3.32 -6.67
CA ASP A 50 -0.63 -3.04 -7.62
C ASP A 50 0.67 -2.66 -6.89
N LEU A 51 0.56 -1.92 -5.78
CA LEU A 51 1.73 -1.57 -4.96
C LEU A 51 2.26 -2.78 -4.18
N ALA A 52 1.39 -3.59 -3.59
CA ALA A 52 1.80 -4.82 -2.91
C ALA A 52 2.53 -5.79 -3.87
N LYS A 53 1.97 -5.96 -5.07
CA LYS A 53 2.56 -6.78 -6.14
C LYS A 53 3.89 -6.21 -6.62
N TYR A 54 4.02 -4.89 -6.74
CA TYR A 54 5.28 -4.26 -7.11
C TYR A 54 6.44 -4.68 -6.18
N TYR A 55 6.22 -4.70 -4.86
CA TYR A 55 7.26 -5.11 -3.90
C TYR A 55 7.55 -6.62 -3.91
N GLU A 56 6.55 -7.43 -4.26
CA GLU A 56 6.75 -8.85 -4.52
C GLU A 56 7.65 -9.07 -5.74
N ASP A 57 7.38 -8.35 -6.84
CA ASP A 57 8.10 -8.45 -8.11
C ASP A 57 9.47 -7.74 -8.07
N THR A 58 9.68 -6.83 -7.11
CA THR A 58 10.86 -5.95 -7.02
C THR A 58 11.52 -6.05 -5.65
N PRO A 59 12.18 -7.18 -5.33
CA PRO A 59 12.73 -7.42 -4.00
C PRO A 59 13.89 -6.49 -3.61
N GLN A 60 14.42 -5.70 -4.55
CA GLN A 60 15.51 -4.75 -4.27
C GLN A 60 15.01 -3.40 -3.76
N ASP A 61 13.70 -3.11 -3.87
CA ASP A 61 13.11 -1.88 -3.36
C ASP A 61 12.59 -2.10 -1.93
N THR A 62 13.11 -1.29 -1.00
CA THR A 62 12.79 -1.33 0.43
C THR A 62 12.13 -0.03 0.90
N ALA A 63 12.03 0.98 0.04
CA ALA A 63 11.53 2.29 0.43
C ALA A 63 10.04 2.40 0.09
N ILE A 64 9.23 2.85 1.04
CA ILE A 64 7.82 3.23 0.84
C ILE A 64 7.70 4.75 0.91
N GLY A 65 6.87 5.35 0.08
CA GLY A 65 6.55 6.77 0.17
C GLY A 65 5.95 7.14 1.52
N ALA A 66 6.46 8.19 2.18
CA ALA A 66 6.06 8.59 3.52
C ALA A 66 4.53 8.78 3.67
N HIS A 67 3.89 9.34 2.65
CA HIS A 67 2.45 9.61 2.65
C HIS A 67 1.57 8.37 2.50
N MET A 68 2.13 7.21 2.14
CA MET A 68 1.34 5.99 1.97
C MET A 68 0.84 5.46 3.31
N LEU A 69 1.66 5.53 4.36
CA LEU A 69 1.21 5.12 5.70
C LEU A 69 0.08 6.03 6.20
N ASP A 70 0.24 7.34 6.08
CA ASP A 70 -0.79 8.31 6.48
C ASP A 70 -2.10 8.08 5.73
N LEU A 71 -2.03 7.88 4.41
CA LEU A 71 -3.18 7.61 3.56
C LEU A 71 -3.90 6.32 3.96
N TYR A 72 -3.15 5.25 4.24
CA TYR A 72 -3.69 3.99 4.73
C TYR A 72 -4.44 4.20 6.06
N LEU A 73 -3.82 4.86 7.03
CA LEU A 73 -4.40 5.08 8.36
C LEU A 73 -5.70 5.90 8.27
N ASP A 74 -5.70 6.95 7.44
CA ASP A 74 -6.89 7.77 7.22
C ASP A 74 -8.04 6.98 6.59
N CYS A 75 -7.77 6.19 5.55
CA CYS A 75 -8.78 5.35 4.93
C CYS A 75 -9.28 4.24 5.84
N ALA A 76 -8.40 3.56 6.56
CA ALA A 76 -8.77 2.51 7.50
C ALA A 76 -9.70 3.05 8.59
N ARG A 77 -9.43 4.26 9.09
CA ARG A 77 -10.30 4.96 10.05
C ARG A 77 -11.68 5.27 9.46
N LEU A 78 -11.73 5.79 8.23
CA LEU A 78 -12.99 6.11 7.54
C LEU A 78 -13.83 4.87 7.30
N PHE A 79 -13.22 3.79 6.80
CA PHE A 79 -13.94 2.53 6.53
C PHE A 79 -14.42 1.87 7.81
N ARG A 80 -13.61 1.87 8.87
CA ARG A 80 -14.03 1.37 10.18
C ARG A 80 -15.21 2.15 10.73
N ALA A 81 -15.17 3.48 10.66
CA ALA A 81 -16.28 4.33 11.11
C ALA A 81 -17.56 3.99 10.35
N ALA A 82 -17.50 3.89 9.02
CA ALA A 82 -18.65 3.54 8.19
C ALA A 82 -19.16 2.10 8.45
N ALA A 83 -18.27 1.12 8.63
CA ALA A 83 -18.65 -0.26 8.92
C ALA A 83 -19.42 -0.40 10.25
N THR A 84 -19.13 0.47 11.22
CA THR A 84 -19.78 0.47 12.54
C THR A 84 -20.95 1.46 12.68
N ASP A 85 -21.25 2.24 11.64
CA ASP A 85 -22.29 3.27 11.72
C ASP A 85 -23.70 2.66 11.65
N GLY A 86 -24.36 2.62 12.81
CA GLY A 86 -25.75 2.13 12.95
C GLY A 86 -26.77 2.87 12.09
N LYS A 87 -26.47 4.10 11.65
CA LYS A 87 -27.36 4.92 10.80
C LYS A 87 -27.26 4.57 9.31
N LEU A 88 -26.19 3.89 8.89
CA LEU A 88 -26.03 3.45 7.50
C LEU A 88 -26.86 2.20 7.22
N LYS A 89 -27.25 2.06 5.94
CA LYS A 89 -27.84 0.82 5.44
C LYS A 89 -26.84 -0.33 5.62
N GLU A 90 -27.34 -1.51 5.97
CA GLU A 90 -26.55 -2.72 6.18
C GLU A 90 -25.57 -2.99 5.03
N ARG A 91 -26.07 -2.99 3.78
CA ARG A 91 -25.23 -3.14 2.58
C ARG A 91 -24.02 -2.20 2.53
N ARG A 92 -24.16 -0.96 3.00
CA ARG A 92 -23.03 0.00 3.00
C ARG A 92 -22.05 -0.31 4.12
N ARG A 93 -22.53 -0.72 5.29
CA ARG A 93 -21.64 -1.21 6.36
C ARG A 93 -20.82 -2.41 5.90
N ASP A 94 -21.45 -3.37 5.22
CA ASP A 94 -20.78 -4.56 4.69
C ASP A 94 -19.71 -4.17 3.68
N LYS A 95 -20.03 -3.30 2.72
CA LYS A 95 -19.04 -2.79 1.77
C LYS A 95 -17.89 -2.04 2.44
N ALA A 96 -18.14 -1.32 3.53
CA ALA A 96 -17.10 -0.65 4.30
C ALA A 96 -16.21 -1.67 5.04
N ALA A 97 -16.79 -2.74 5.57
CA ALA A 97 -16.05 -3.84 6.18
C ALA A 97 -15.19 -4.57 5.13
N ASP A 98 -15.74 -4.84 3.94
CA ASP A 98 -15.02 -5.44 2.82
C ASP A 98 -13.85 -4.56 2.36
N ALA A 99 -14.09 -3.26 2.20
CA ALA A 99 -13.08 -2.28 1.84
C ALA A 99 -11.95 -2.22 2.88
N LEU A 100 -12.29 -2.23 4.17
CA LEU A 100 -11.32 -2.28 5.27
C LEU A 100 -10.51 -3.58 5.25
N PHE A 101 -11.17 -4.72 5.05
CA PHE A 101 -10.52 -6.01 4.97
C PHE A 101 -9.51 -6.08 3.81
N GLN A 102 -9.93 -5.69 2.61
CA GLN A 102 -9.10 -5.65 1.40
C GLN A 102 -7.90 -4.71 1.59
N LEU A 103 -8.13 -3.49 2.08
CA LEU A 103 -7.07 -2.52 2.30
C LEU A 103 -6.03 -3.03 3.31
N ASN A 104 -6.47 -3.60 4.43
CA ASN A 104 -5.57 -4.19 5.43
C ASN A 104 -4.78 -5.37 4.86
N TYR A 105 -5.43 -6.22 4.04
CA TYR A 105 -4.77 -7.34 3.41
C TYR A 105 -3.64 -6.87 2.48
N TYR A 106 -3.90 -5.94 1.57
CA TYR A 106 -2.88 -5.42 0.65
C TYR A 106 -1.77 -4.66 1.38
N PHE A 107 -2.11 -3.84 2.38
CA PHE A 107 -1.12 -3.14 3.18
C PHE A 107 -0.22 -4.11 3.96
N ASN A 108 -0.79 -5.18 4.53
CA ASN A 108 -0.02 -6.19 5.24
C ASN A 108 0.93 -6.97 4.29
N GLN A 109 0.46 -7.33 3.09
CA GLN A 109 1.32 -7.93 2.06
C GLN A 109 2.49 -7.01 1.71
N LEU A 110 2.21 -5.72 1.50
CA LEU A 110 3.22 -4.71 1.25
C LEU A 110 4.25 -4.62 2.39
N ALA A 111 3.79 -4.53 3.64
CA ALA A 111 4.66 -4.44 4.81
C ALA A 111 5.58 -5.67 4.95
N LEU A 112 5.03 -6.87 4.76
CA LEU A 112 5.79 -8.13 4.82
C LEU A 112 6.82 -8.22 3.70
N ASN A 113 6.46 -7.82 2.47
CA ASN A 113 7.40 -7.83 1.35
C ASN A 113 8.54 -6.83 1.57
N VAL A 114 8.23 -5.63 2.06
CA VAL A 114 9.25 -4.62 2.38
C VAL A 114 10.18 -5.09 3.50
N GLU A 115 9.64 -5.67 4.57
CA GLU A 115 10.45 -6.23 5.66
C GLU A 115 11.36 -7.36 5.16
N ARG A 116 10.83 -8.27 4.33
CA ARG A 116 11.60 -9.34 3.70
C ARG A 116 12.73 -8.80 2.85
N ASN A 117 12.47 -7.77 2.04
CA ASN A 117 13.46 -7.14 1.17
C ASN A 117 14.58 -6.47 1.98
N VAL A 118 14.24 -5.79 3.08
CA VAL A 118 15.22 -5.21 4.01
C VAL A 118 16.11 -6.29 4.63
N ASN A 119 15.51 -7.38 5.10
CA ASN A 119 16.25 -8.47 5.72
C ASN A 119 17.19 -9.17 4.72
N GLN A 120 16.75 -9.36 3.47
CA GLN A 120 17.57 -9.90 2.39
C GLN A 120 18.78 -9.00 2.11
N HIS A 121 18.57 -7.68 2.00
CA HIS A 121 19.65 -6.73 1.76
C HIS A 121 20.67 -6.72 2.92
N ASN A 122 20.20 -6.73 4.16
CA ASN A 122 21.07 -6.78 5.33
C ASN A 122 21.90 -8.07 5.39
N ALA A 123 21.33 -9.21 4.98
CA ALA A 123 22.03 -10.49 4.91
C ALA A 123 23.10 -10.48 3.80
N ASP A 124 22.76 -9.96 2.61
CA ASP A 124 23.68 -9.85 1.50
C ASP A 124 24.88 -8.92 1.84
N ASP A 125 24.61 -7.82 2.55
CA ASP A 125 25.65 -6.90 3.05
C ASP A 125 26.57 -7.57 4.09
N ALA A 126 26.00 -8.34 5.03
CA ALA A 126 26.76 -9.07 6.04
C ALA A 126 27.67 -10.14 5.41
N ASP A 127 27.16 -10.88 4.42
CA ASP A 127 27.92 -11.86 3.65
C ASP A 127 29.05 -11.21 2.83
N ALA A 128 28.80 -10.04 2.24
CA ALA A 128 29.81 -9.28 1.51
C ALA A 128 30.93 -8.81 2.45
N ALA A 129 30.59 -8.29 3.63
CA ALA A 129 31.55 -7.87 4.64
C ALA A 129 32.39 -9.05 5.18
N GLY A 130 31.77 -10.20 5.43
CA GLY A 130 32.45 -11.42 5.87
C GLY A 130 33.47 -11.95 4.86
N ARG A 131 33.16 -11.86 3.56
CA ARG A 131 34.09 -12.24 2.47
C ARG A 131 35.30 -11.32 2.33
N ILE A 132 35.18 -10.04 2.69
CA ILE A 132 36.30 -9.10 2.69
C ILE A 132 37.22 -9.37 3.89
N GLY A 133 36.67 -9.76 5.05
CA GLY A 133 37.44 -10.09 6.25
C GLY A 133 38.32 -11.35 6.15
N TRP A 134 37.99 -12.29 5.25
CA TRP A 134 38.75 -13.53 5.03
C TRP A 134 39.93 -13.39 4.05
N LYS A 135 40.09 -12.23 3.39
CA LYS A 135 41.14 -12.00 2.38
C LYS A 135 42.38 -11.27 2.90
N ASN A 136 42.52 -11.10 4.21
CA ASN A 136 43.72 -10.53 4.84
C ASN A 136 44.52 -11.59 5.59
#